data_AF-A0A0N5CTR0-F1
#
_entry.id   AF-A0A0N5CTR0-F1
#
_cell.length_a   1.000
_cell.length_b   1.000
_cell.length_c   1.000
_cell.angle_alpha   90.00
_cell.angle_beta   90.00
_cell.angle_gamma   90.00
#
_symmetry.space_group_name_H-M   'P 1'
#
loop_
_entity.id
_entity.type
_entity.pdbx_description
1 polymer ?
#
loop_
_entity_poly.entity_id
_entity_poly.type
_entity_poly.pdbx_seq_one_letter_code
_entity_poly.pdbx_strand_id
1 'polypeptide(L)'
;MIWKDFSISCLKIRGPYKNKYGKDLIDELKKELSGDFEDVIMGLMETPTKYDATQLQKAMKGLGTTETTLIDILCSRNFDELTAIKNEYMDEYGKSLESDIVGDTSGDFKELLLALLNTRRDPSHNVNYLKAREQLLITTLI
;
A
#
# COMPACT_ATOMS: atom_id res chain seq x y z
N MET A 1 8.08 9.86 5.99
CA MET A 1 7.08 10.04 4.91
C MET A 1 5.97 10.93 5.45
N ILE A 2 5.90 12.19 5.01
CA ILE A 2 5.04 13.28 5.56
C ILE A 2 3.55 12.87 5.65
N TRP A 3 3.12 11.98 4.75
CA TRP A 3 1.75 11.50 4.67
C TRP A 3 1.26 10.68 5.87
N LYS A 4 2.15 9.94 6.56
CA LYS A 4 1.75 9.14 7.73
C LYS A 4 1.36 10.03 8.91
N ASP A 5 2.16 11.06 9.16
CA ASP A 5 1.94 11.96 10.30
C ASP A 5 0.66 12.78 10.10
N PHE A 6 0.35 13.15 8.85
CA PHE A 6 -0.85 13.88 8.49
C PHE A 6 -2.13 13.02 8.61
N SER A 7 -2.15 11.80 8.06
CA SER A 7 -3.28 10.86 8.18
C SER A 7 -3.58 10.51 9.66
N ILE A 8 -2.55 10.29 10.48
CA ILE A 8 -2.71 10.04 11.92
C ILE A 8 -3.40 11.22 12.61
N SER A 9 -3.14 12.46 12.18
CA SER A 9 -3.80 13.65 12.71
C SER A 9 -5.30 13.68 12.35
N CYS A 10 -5.65 13.38 11.10
CA CYS A 10 -7.04 13.29 10.64
C CYS A 10 -7.84 12.21 11.38
N LEU A 11 -7.22 11.08 11.73
CA LEU A 11 -7.90 10.04 12.49
C LEU A 11 -8.24 10.47 13.94
N LYS A 12 -7.40 11.32 14.55
CA LYS A 12 -7.60 11.77 15.94
C LYS A 12 -8.85 12.61 16.12
N ILE A 13 -9.36 13.28 15.08
CA ILE A 13 -10.55 14.13 15.19
C ILE A 13 -11.87 13.35 15.12
N ARG A 14 -11.85 12.07 14.68
CA ARG A 14 -13.05 11.23 14.58
C ARG A 14 -13.75 11.01 15.92
N GLY A 15 -12.98 10.66 16.95
CA GLY A 15 -13.51 10.43 18.31
C GLY A 15 -14.15 11.68 18.93
N PRO A 16 -13.43 12.82 19.00
CA PRO A 16 -13.99 14.09 19.46
C PRO A 16 -15.23 14.55 18.69
N TYR A 17 -15.26 14.36 17.36
CA TYR A 17 -16.42 14.71 16.55
C TYR A 17 -17.65 13.86 16.92
N LYS A 18 -17.48 12.54 17.03
CA LYS A 18 -18.55 11.62 17.45
C LYS A 18 -19.07 11.95 18.84
N ASN A 19 -18.18 12.27 19.79
CA ASN A 19 -18.58 12.64 21.15
C ASN A 19 -19.39 13.94 21.21
N LYS A 20 -19.02 14.93 20.36
CA LYS A 20 -19.66 16.24 20.36
C LYS A 20 -20.99 16.26 19.60
N TYR A 21 -21.08 15.55 18.50
CA TYR A 21 -22.22 15.64 17.57
C TYR A 21 -23.05 14.36 17.46
N GLY A 22 -22.61 13.24 18.05
CA GLY A 22 -23.30 11.96 18.00
C GLY A 22 -23.31 11.28 16.62
N LYS A 23 -22.53 11.81 15.67
CA LYS A 23 -22.47 11.39 14.27
C LYS A 23 -21.09 10.86 13.90
N ASP A 24 -21.01 9.93 12.96
CA ASP A 24 -19.72 9.51 12.40
C ASP A 24 -19.20 10.57 11.42
N LEU A 25 -17.97 11.01 11.62
CA LEU A 25 -17.37 12.08 10.82
C LEU A 25 -17.22 11.67 9.35
N ILE A 26 -16.86 10.42 9.08
CA ILE A 26 -16.65 9.95 7.70
C ILE A 26 -17.99 9.92 6.97
N ASP A 27 -19.03 9.42 7.62
CA ASP A 27 -20.36 9.36 7.01
C ASP A 27 -20.94 10.75 6.70
N GLU A 28 -20.69 11.75 7.55
CA GLU A 28 -21.11 13.12 7.26
C GLU A 28 -20.29 13.76 6.14
N LEU A 29 -18.97 13.51 6.08
CA LEU A 29 -18.14 14.03 4.98
C LEU A 29 -18.57 13.47 3.63
N LYS A 30 -18.93 12.18 3.56
CA LYS A 30 -19.44 11.56 2.32
C LYS A 30 -20.75 12.15 1.81
N LYS A 31 -21.56 12.77 2.68
CA LYS A 31 -22.83 13.40 2.27
C LYS A 31 -22.61 14.79 1.67
N GLU A 32 -21.53 15.46 2.08
CA GLU A 32 -21.25 16.86 1.73
C GLU A 32 -20.22 16.99 0.60
N LEU A 33 -19.35 16.00 0.43
CA LEU A 33 -18.29 16.00 -0.58
C LEU A 33 -18.68 15.15 -1.79
N SER A 34 -18.06 15.47 -2.94
CA SER A 34 -18.20 14.67 -4.16
C SER A 34 -16.95 14.78 -5.05
N GLY A 35 -16.77 13.79 -5.93
CA GLY A 35 -15.70 13.75 -6.93
C GLY A 35 -14.30 13.62 -6.32
N ASP A 36 -13.29 14.10 -7.05
CA ASP A 36 -11.87 13.94 -6.67
C ASP A 36 -11.54 14.48 -5.27
N PHE A 37 -12.25 15.53 -4.84
CA PHE A 37 -12.04 16.10 -3.51
C PHE A 37 -12.54 15.16 -2.41
N GLU A 38 -13.67 14.48 -2.63
CA GLU A 38 -14.13 13.43 -1.72
C GLU A 38 -13.09 12.32 -1.62
N ASP A 39 -12.57 11.82 -2.74
CA ASP A 39 -11.59 10.74 -2.77
C ASP A 39 -10.33 11.07 -1.97
N VAL A 40 -9.81 12.30 -2.11
CA VAL A 40 -8.66 12.77 -1.34
C VAL A 40 -8.97 12.80 0.16
N ILE A 41 -10.10 13.39 0.55
CA ILE A 41 -10.47 13.50 1.98
C ILE A 41 -10.72 12.11 2.57
N MET A 42 -11.35 11.21 1.83
CA MET A 42 -11.59 9.84 2.25
C MET A 42 -10.29 9.07 2.46
N GLY A 43 -9.33 9.18 1.53
CA GLY A 43 -7.99 8.60 1.70
C GLY A 43 -7.24 9.15 2.90
N LEU A 44 -7.39 10.45 3.19
CA LEU A 44 -6.79 11.09 4.37
C LEU A 44 -7.42 10.64 5.70
N MET A 45 -8.67 10.15 5.67
CA MET A 45 -9.40 9.65 6.83
C MET A 45 -9.20 8.16 7.11
N GLU A 46 -8.36 7.48 6.33
CA GLU A 46 -8.00 6.08 6.52
C GLU A 46 -6.64 5.93 7.22
N THR A 47 -6.42 4.77 7.83
CA THR A 47 -5.07 4.41 8.29
C THR A 47 -4.18 4.18 7.06
N PRO A 48 -2.87 4.46 7.12
CA PRO A 48 -1.98 4.22 5.99
C PRO A 48 -2.06 2.77 5.47
N THR A 49 -2.15 1.80 6.37
CA THR A 49 -2.26 0.37 6.03
C THR A 49 -3.55 0.06 5.27
N LYS A 50 -4.70 0.57 5.73
CA LYS A 50 -6.00 0.37 5.08
C LYS A 50 -6.07 1.05 3.72
N TYR A 51 -5.50 2.25 3.62
CA TYR A 51 -5.40 2.96 2.36
C TYR A 51 -4.59 2.15 1.35
N ASP A 52 -3.40 1.67 1.73
CA ASP A 52 -2.57 0.84 0.86
C ASP A 52 -3.29 -0.45 0.42
N ALA A 53 -3.95 -1.16 1.35
CA ALA A 53 -4.74 -2.35 1.02
C ALA A 53 -5.86 -2.05 0.01
N THR A 54 -6.55 -0.92 0.19
CA THR A 54 -7.61 -0.45 -0.72
C THR A 54 -7.07 -0.06 -2.09
N GLN A 55 -5.93 0.63 -2.16
CA GLN A 55 -5.30 0.99 -3.43
C GLN A 55 -4.82 -0.25 -4.19
N LEU A 56 -4.26 -1.24 -3.49
CA LEU A 56 -3.87 -2.53 -4.09
C LEU A 56 -5.10 -3.25 -4.67
N GLN A 57 -6.21 -3.28 -3.93
CA GLN A 57 -7.43 -3.92 -4.40
C GLN A 57 -8.02 -3.22 -5.63
N LYS A 58 -8.07 -1.87 -5.60
CA LYS A 58 -8.55 -1.06 -6.73
C LYS A 58 -7.66 -1.25 -7.96
N ALA A 59 -6.34 -1.32 -7.76
CA ALA A 59 -5.39 -1.60 -8.82
C ALA A 59 -5.64 -2.98 -9.43
N MET A 60 -5.99 -4.01 -8.65
CA MET A 60 -6.23 -5.34 -9.20
C MET A 60 -7.61 -5.48 -9.88
N LYS A 61 -8.63 -4.73 -9.45
CA LYS A 61 -9.99 -4.79 -10.01
C LYS A 61 -10.27 -3.89 -11.22
N GLY A 62 -9.40 -2.91 -11.52
CA GLY A 62 -9.66 -1.88 -12.53
C GLY A 62 -9.24 -2.23 -13.97
N LEU A 63 -9.92 -1.64 -14.96
CA LEU A 63 -9.50 -1.66 -16.37
C LEU A 63 -8.41 -0.60 -16.62
N GLY A 64 -7.15 -0.97 -16.41
CA GLY A 64 -5.98 -0.25 -16.90
C GLY A 64 -5.62 1.04 -16.16
N THR A 65 -4.69 0.90 -15.20
CA THR A 65 -3.65 1.82 -14.67
C THR A 65 -3.23 1.18 -13.33
N THR A 66 -2.75 -0.05 -13.37
CA THR A 66 -2.76 -0.97 -12.22
C THR A 66 -1.35 -1.29 -11.73
N GLU A 67 -0.40 -1.35 -12.66
CA GLU A 67 0.95 -1.81 -12.41
C GLU A 67 1.78 -0.79 -11.64
N THR A 68 1.62 0.51 -11.93
CA THR A 68 2.38 1.57 -11.25
C THR A 68 2.05 1.65 -9.77
N THR A 69 0.77 1.50 -9.40
CA THR A 69 0.32 1.51 -8.00
C THR A 69 0.81 0.27 -7.26
N LEU A 70 0.73 -0.91 -7.90
CA LEU A 70 1.29 -2.15 -7.35
C LEU A 70 2.79 -2.00 -7.09
N ILE A 71 3.55 -1.53 -8.07
CA ILE A 71 5.00 -1.34 -7.96
C ILE A 71 5.33 -0.31 -6.87
N ASP A 72 4.66 0.86 -6.87
CA ASP A 72 4.96 1.94 -5.94
C ASP A 72 4.76 1.51 -4.49
N ILE A 73 3.64 0.86 -4.18
CA ILE A 73 3.37 0.36 -2.83
C ILE A 73 4.36 -0.76 -2.46
N LEU A 74 4.52 -1.79 -3.31
CA LEU A 74 5.36 -2.95 -2.98
C LEU A 74 6.85 -2.61 -2.88
N CYS A 75 7.34 -1.63 -3.64
CA CYS A 75 8.73 -1.21 -3.61
C CYS A 75 9.04 -0.24 -2.47
N SER A 76 8.08 0.60 -2.06
CA SER A 76 8.32 1.63 -1.05
C SER A 76 8.08 1.17 0.39
N ARG A 77 7.31 0.09 0.62
CA ARG A 77 6.97 -0.39 1.97
C ARG A 77 7.97 -1.39 2.54
N ASN A 78 8.31 -1.25 3.82
CA ASN A 78 9.20 -2.19 4.51
C ASN A 78 8.47 -3.52 4.82
N PHE A 79 9.22 -4.52 5.30
CA PHE A 79 8.67 -5.86 5.53
C PHE A 79 7.52 -5.89 6.56
N ASP A 80 7.62 -5.11 7.64
CA ASP A 80 6.59 -5.06 8.68
C ASP A 80 5.32 -4.37 8.17
N GLU A 81 5.49 -3.30 7.38
CA GLU A 81 4.39 -2.61 6.70
C GLU A 81 3.67 -3.53 5.71
N LEU A 82 4.42 -4.26 4.87
CA LEU A 82 3.84 -5.23 3.93
C LEU A 82 3.09 -6.34 4.67
N THR A 83 3.61 -6.81 5.81
CA THR A 83 2.91 -7.80 6.64
C THR A 83 1.61 -7.24 7.20
N ALA A 84 1.61 -5.99 7.67
CA ALA A 84 0.39 -5.32 8.14
C ALA A 84 -0.63 -5.15 7.00
N ILE A 85 -0.17 -4.78 5.80
CA ILE A 85 -1.02 -4.63 4.62
C ILE A 85 -1.65 -5.97 4.24
N LYS A 86 -0.90 -7.09 4.25
CA LYS A 86 -1.45 -8.42 3.96
C LYS A 86 -2.58 -8.80 4.92
N ASN A 87 -2.39 -8.54 6.22
CA ASN A 87 -3.39 -8.85 7.24
C ASN A 87 -4.64 -7.99 7.04
N GLU A 88 -4.49 -6.67 6.89
CA GLU A 88 -5.61 -5.75 6.63
C GLU A 88 -6.36 -6.13 5.34
N TYR A 89 -5.63 -6.49 4.27
CA TYR A 89 -6.22 -6.92 3.01
C TYR A 89 -7.07 -8.18 3.17
N MET A 90 -6.56 -9.18 3.92
CA MET A 90 -7.32 -10.39 4.22
C MET A 90 -8.57 -10.09 5.05
N ASP A 91 -8.44 -9.25 6.08
CA ASP A 91 -9.55 -8.89 6.97
C ASP A 91 -10.64 -8.12 6.22
N GLU A 92 -10.26 -7.25 5.27
CA GLU A 92 -11.21 -6.42 4.52
C GLU A 92 -11.85 -7.13 3.31
N TYR A 93 -11.10 -7.97 2.59
CA TYR A 93 -11.56 -8.58 1.34
C TYR A 93 -11.81 -10.09 1.41
N GLY A 94 -11.44 -10.75 2.51
CA GLY A 94 -11.65 -12.18 2.72
C GLY A 94 -10.82 -13.08 1.80
N LYS A 95 -9.79 -12.54 1.17
CA LYS A 95 -8.88 -13.23 0.24
C LYS A 95 -7.47 -12.67 0.43
N SER A 96 -6.45 -13.51 0.29
CA SER A 96 -5.07 -13.05 0.44
C SER A 96 -4.65 -12.15 -0.72
N LEU A 97 -3.82 -11.17 -0.42
CA LEU A 97 -3.20 -10.27 -1.41
C LEU A 97 -2.40 -11.08 -2.45
N GLU A 98 -1.68 -12.13 -2.03
CA GLU A 98 -0.98 -13.03 -2.95
C GLU A 98 -1.93 -13.68 -3.96
N SER A 99 -3.12 -14.10 -3.50
CA SER A 99 -4.07 -14.79 -4.37
C SER A 99 -4.70 -13.85 -5.40
N ASP A 100 -4.87 -12.57 -5.07
CA ASP A 100 -5.31 -11.56 -6.05
C ASP A 100 -4.18 -11.21 -7.02
N ILE A 101 -2.94 -11.03 -6.55
CA ILE A 101 -1.78 -10.81 -7.44
C ILE A 101 -1.63 -11.95 -8.46
N VAL A 102 -1.76 -13.20 -8.02
CA VAL A 102 -1.68 -14.38 -8.91
C VAL A 102 -2.85 -14.42 -9.90
N GLY A 103 -4.04 -13.97 -9.49
CA GLY A 103 -5.23 -13.96 -10.33
C GLY A 103 -5.20 -12.87 -11.42
N ASP A 104 -4.67 -11.69 -11.08
CA ASP A 104 -4.78 -10.49 -11.90
C ASP A 104 -3.48 -10.12 -12.62
N THR A 105 -2.37 -10.83 -12.37
CA THR A 105 -1.08 -10.63 -13.07
C THR A 105 -0.50 -11.93 -13.62
N SER A 106 0.40 -11.85 -14.60
CA SER A 106 0.98 -13.02 -15.27
C SER A 106 2.46 -12.84 -15.61
N GLY A 107 3.10 -13.95 -16.01
CA GLY A 107 4.51 -13.98 -16.43
C GLY A 107 5.49 -13.49 -15.36
N ASP A 108 6.62 -12.94 -15.81
CA ASP A 108 7.69 -12.44 -14.94
C ASP A 108 7.24 -11.30 -14.03
N PHE A 109 6.25 -10.53 -14.46
CA PHE A 109 5.70 -9.43 -13.66
C PHE A 109 5.06 -9.96 -12.37
N LYS A 110 4.23 -11.00 -12.47
CA LYS A 110 3.63 -11.68 -11.31
C LYS A 110 4.71 -12.22 -10.36
N GLU A 111 5.73 -12.90 -10.90
CA GLU A 111 6.82 -13.45 -10.09
C GLU A 111 7.60 -12.35 -9.36
N LEU A 112 7.85 -11.21 -10.02
CA LEU A 112 8.48 -10.04 -9.42
C LEU A 112 7.64 -9.47 -8.27
N LEU A 113 6.33 -9.30 -8.46
CA LEU A 113 5.45 -8.75 -7.40
C LEU A 113 5.40 -9.67 -6.18
N LEU A 114 5.30 -10.99 -6.39
CA LEU A 114 5.35 -11.97 -5.30
C LEU A 114 6.70 -11.98 -4.59
N ALA A 115 7.80 -11.81 -5.33
CA ALA A 115 9.12 -11.66 -4.73
C ALA A 115 9.20 -10.39 -3.86
N LEU A 116 8.78 -9.23 -4.38
CA LEU A 116 8.78 -7.97 -3.63
C LEU A 116 7.94 -8.07 -2.35
N LEU A 117 6.75 -8.68 -2.45
CA LEU A 117 5.82 -8.84 -1.34
C LEU A 117 6.36 -9.74 -0.21
N ASN A 118 7.28 -10.66 -0.51
CA ASN A 118 7.83 -11.62 0.44
C ASN A 118 9.29 -11.36 0.83
N THR A 119 9.97 -10.41 0.18
CA THR A 119 11.39 -10.15 0.40
C THR A 119 11.62 -9.39 1.71
N ARG A 120 12.48 -9.94 2.56
CA ARG A 120 13.10 -9.20 3.68
C ARG A 120 14.35 -8.50 3.19
N ARG A 121 14.21 -7.23 2.83
CA ARG A 121 15.34 -6.37 2.47
C ARG A 121 16.21 -6.13 3.71
N ASP A 122 17.52 -6.27 3.55
CA ASP A 122 18.47 -5.94 4.61
C ASP A 122 18.39 -4.42 4.90
N PRO A 123 17.99 -4.00 6.11
CA PRO A 123 17.96 -2.59 6.47
C PRO A 123 19.36 -2.03 6.78
N SER A 124 20.40 -2.87 6.82
CA SER A 124 21.75 -2.44 7.10
C SER A 124 22.28 -1.50 6.01
N HIS A 125 23.00 -0.46 6.42
CA HIS A 125 23.71 0.44 5.50
C HIS A 125 25.10 -0.10 5.15
N ASN A 126 25.38 -1.37 5.50
CA ASN A 126 26.67 -1.99 5.27
C ASN A 126 26.76 -2.46 3.81
N VAL A 127 27.62 -1.80 3.04
CA VAL A 127 27.84 -2.16 1.64
C VAL A 127 28.87 -3.28 1.56
N ASN A 128 28.47 -4.44 1.02
CA ASN A 128 29.41 -5.49 0.65
C ASN A 128 29.98 -5.20 -0.75
N TYR A 129 31.12 -4.51 -0.80
CA TYR A 129 31.78 -4.11 -2.05
C TYR A 129 32.17 -5.31 -2.94
N LEU A 130 32.46 -6.48 -2.37
CA LEU A 130 32.80 -7.68 -3.15
C LEU A 130 31.59 -8.19 -3.92
N LYS A 131 30.45 -8.36 -3.23
CA LYS A 131 29.19 -8.74 -3.88
C LYS A 131 28.72 -7.71 -4.90
N ALA A 132 28.88 -6.41 -4.59
CA ALA A 132 28.55 -5.34 -5.53
C ALA A 132 29.38 -5.42 -6.82
N ARG A 133 30.69 -5.74 -6.70
CA ARG A 133 31.58 -5.92 -7.85
C ARG A 133 31.26 -7.19 -8.65
N GLU A 134 30.93 -8.29 -7.98
CA GLU A 134 30.48 -9.53 -8.64
C GLU A 134 29.20 -9.29 -9.46
N GLN A 135 28.23 -8.56 -8.91
CA GLN A 135 26.99 -8.21 -9.62
C GLN A 135 27.26 -7.36 -10.88
N LEU A 136 28.17 -6.39 -10.80
CA LEU A 136 28.58 -5.56 -11.95
C LEU A 136 29.18 -6.42 -13.08
N LEU A 137 30.05 -7.38 -12.74
CA LEU A 137 30.69 -8.25 -13.72
C LEU A 137 29.67 -9.14 -14.45
N ILE A 138 28.67 -9.66 -13.73
CA ILE A 138 27.60 -10.47 -14.32
C ILE A 138 26.74 -9.63 -15.27
N THR A 139 26.42 -8.38 -14.89
CA THR A 139 25.54 -7.51 -15.69
C THR A 139 26.21 -6.99 -16.97
N THR A 140 27.55 -6.92 -17.00
CA THR A 140 28.31 -6.46 -18.18
C THR A 140 28.50 -7.58 -19.22
N LEU A 141 28.16 -8.82 -18.88
CA LEU A 141 28.34 -10.01 -19.73
C LEU A 141 27.04 -10.51 -20.38
N ILE A 142 25.96 -9.73 -20.32
CA ILE A 142 24.67 -9.96 -20.99
C ILE A 142 24.45 -8.85 -22.01
#